data_AF-A0A662PM87-F1
#
_entry.id   AF-A0A662PM87-F1
#
_cell.length_a   1.000
_cell.length_b   1.000
_cell.length_c   1.000
_cell.angle_alpha   90.00
_cell.angle_beta   90.00
_cell.angle_gamma   90.00
#
_symmetry.space_group_name_H-M   'P 1'
#
loop_
_entity.id
_entity.type
_entity.pdbx_description
1 polymer ?
#
loop_
_entity_poly.entity_id
_entity_poly.type
_entity_poly.pdbx_seq_one_letter_code
_entity_poly.pdbx_strand_id
1 'polypeptide(L)'
;MKELEKLAAERARAAVKYDKIGMKKEAAQQYREAIYLLEKLIQLTDDPLMKRIYEEKQKQYRERMEALNERVYEGGVQKTEKIPEAAEEYVIENPPPIKWDDVIGLEQAKRAIMESIIYPMKRPDLFPLGWPRGILLFGPPGCGKTMLAAAVANEIDAVFMHVDASLIMSKWLGESEKNVSAIFKTAREYESSGKPVIIFIDEVDSLT
;
A
#
# COMPACT_ATOMS: atom_id res chain seq x y z
N MET A 1 -13.79 4.76 -24.31
CA MET A 1 -14.02 3.32 -24.62
C MET A 1 -12.71 2.59 -24.90
N LYS A 2 -12.00 2.88 -26.00
CA LYS A 2 -10.72 2.21 -26.35
C LYS A 2 -9.66 2.23 -25.25
N GLU A 3 -9.58 3.32 -24.49
CA GLU A 3 -8.65 3.44 -23.36
C GLU A 3 -9.03 2.55 -22.17
N LEU A 4 -10.33 2.40 -21.90
CA LEU A 4 -10.84 1.47 -20.88
C LEU A 4 -10.60 0.01 -21.28
N GLU A 5 -10.75 -0.32 -22.55
CA GLU A 5 -10.45 -1.66 -23.09
C GLU A 5 -8.96 -2.00 -22.94
N LYS A 6 -8.08 -1.03 -23.27
CA LYS A 6 -6.65 -1.19 -23.09
C LYS A 6 -6.29 -1.42 -21.62
N LEU A 7 -6.85 -0.61 -20.73
CA LEU A 7 -6.59 -0.73 -19.29
C LEU A 7 -7.13 -2.06 -18.72
N ALA A 8 -8.34 -2.48 -19.12
CA ALA A 8 -8.90 -3.77 -18.73
C ALA A 8 -8.00 -4.94 -19.18
N ALA A 9 -7.49 -4.87 -20.41
CA ALA A 9 -6.58 -5.87 -20.95
C ALA A 9 -5.20 -5.87 -20.25
N GLU A 10 -4.71 -4.73 -19.78
CA GLU A 10 -3.47 -4.63 -18.99
C GLU A 10 -3.65 -5.27 -17.61
N ARG A 11 -4.74 -4.95 -16.89
CA ARG A 11 -5.06 -5.54 -15.58
C ARG A 11 -5.29 -7.05 -15.68
N ALA A 12 -6.01 -7.51 -16.69
CA ALA A 12 -6.20 -8.95 -16.92
C ALA A 12 -4.88 -9.69 -17.19
N ARG A 13 -3.98 -9.10 -17.98
CA ARG A 13 -2.65 -9.70 -18.24
C ARG A 13 -1.80 -9.76 -16.99
N ALA A 14 -1.79 -8.70 -16.18
CA ALA A 14 -1.11 -8.68 -14.89
C ALA A 14 -1.67 -9.75 -13.95
N ALA A 15 -3.00 -9.86 -13.84
CA ALA A 15 -3.66 -10.86 -13.00
C ALA A 15 -3.23 -12.29 -13.35
N VAL A 16 -3.27 -12.65 -14.64
CA VAL A 16 -2.85 -13.98 -15.11
C VAL A 16 -1.35 -14.22 -14.87
N LYS A 17 -0.51 -13.19 -15.00
CA LYS A 17 0.92 -13.30 -14.70
C LYS A 17 1.15 -13.64 -13.22
N TYR A 18 0.54 -12.88 -12.31
CA TYR A 18 0.67 -13.09 -10.86
C TYR A 18 0.10 -14.44 -10.42
N ASP A 19 -1.02 -14.85 -10.99
CA ASP A 19 -1.66 -16.13 -10.72
C ASP A 19 -0.74 -17.30 -11.10
N LYS A 20 -0.11 -17.26 -12.28
CA LYS A 20 0.84 -18.27 -12.73
C LYS A 20 2.06 -18.43 -11.83
N ILE A 21 2.56 -17.34 -11.26
CA ILE A 21 3.73 -17.36 -10.38
C ILE A 21 3.38 -17.56 -8.90
N GLY A 22 2.09 -17.81 -8.59
CA GLY A 22 1.62 -18.11 -7.24
C GLY A 22 1.45 -16.91 -6.31
N MET A 23 1.56 -15.68 -6.83
CA MET A 23 1.29 -14.44 -6.11
C MET A 23 -0.23 -14.20 -6.04
N LYS A 24 -0.91 -15.00 -5.21
CA LYS A 24 -2.38 -15.12 -5.19
C LYS A 24 -3.09 -13.81 -4.83
N LYS A 25 -2.53 -12.99 -3.93
CA LYS A 25 -3.15 -11.73 -3.48
C LYS A 25 -3.11 -10.67 -4.57
N GLU A 26 -1.95 -10.51 -5.18
CA GLU A 26 -1.69 -9.58 -6.28
C GLU A 26 -2.51 -9.97 -7.51
N ALA A 27 -2.60 -11.28 -7.78
CA ALA A 27 -3.50 -11.81 -8.80
C ALA A 27 -4.97 -11.45 -8.52
N ALA A 28 -5.45 -11.68 -7.30
CA ALA A 28 -6.83 -11.36 -6.90
C ALA A 28 -7.14 -9.86 -7.01
N GLN A 29 -6.19 -8.99 -6.63
CA GLN A 29 -6.34 -7.54 -6.79
C GLN A 29 -6.44 -7.14 -8.26
N GLN A 30 -5.55 -7.65 -9.11
CA GLN A 30 -5.59 -7.33 -10.54
C GLN A 30 -6.85 -7.90 -11.22
N TYR A 31 -7.35 -9.07 -10.80
CA TYR A 31 -8.64 -9.59 -11.24
C TYR A 31 -9.80 -8.66 -10.83
N ARG A 32 -9.80 -8.14 -9.60
CA ARG A 32 -10.81 -7.19 -9.11
C ARG A 32 -10.84 -5.91 -9.96
N GLU A 33 -9.68 -5.33 -10.23
CA GLU A 33 -9.57 -4.14 -11.09
C GLU A 33 -10.03 -4.41 -12.52
N ALA A 34 -9.69 -5.57 -13.10
CA ALA A 34 -10.17 -5.98 -14.42
C ALA A 34 -11.71 -6.16 -14.45
N ILE A 35 -12.29 -6.77 -13.42
CA ILE A 35 -13.75 -6.95 -13.29
C ILE A 35 -14.48 -5.61 -13.27
N TYR A 36 -13.98 -4.64 -12.50
CA TYR A 36 -14.52 -3.29 -12.41
C TYR A 36 -14.49 -2.56 -13.76
N LEU A 37 -13.39 -2.69 -14.50
CA LEU A 37 -13.27 -2.08 -15.83
C LEU A 37 -14.20 -2.74 -16.85
N LEU A 38 -14.35 -4.07 -16.78
CA LEU A 38 -15.33 -4.79 -17.61
C LEU A 38 -16.76 -4.36 -17.27
N GLU A 39 -17.09 -4.12 -16.01
CA GLU A 39 -18.41 -3.61 -15.61
C GLU A 39 -18.72 -2.26 -16.26
N LYS A 40 -17.75 -1.33 -16.23
CA LYS A 40 -17.87 -0.05 -16.95
C LYS A 40 -18.04 -0.26 -18.46
N LEU A 41 -17.29 -1.18 -19.05
CA LEU A 41 -17.39 -1.47 -20.49
C LEU A 41 -18.75 -2.08 -20.86
N ILE A 42 -19.34 -2.92 -20.01
CA ILE A 42 -20.69 -3.51 -20.19
C ILE A 42 -21.76 -2.42 -20.17
N GLN A 43 -21.62 -1.41 -19.31
CA GLN A 43 -22.54 -0.27 -19.24
C GLN A 43 -22.42 0.69 -20.43
N LEU A 44 -21.22 0.80 -21.01
CA LEU A 44 -20.91 1.75 -22.09
C LEU A 44 -20.96 1.15 -23.50
N THR A 45 -21.12 -0.17 -23.62
CA THR A 45 -21.17 -0.88 -24.91
C THR A 45 -22.59 -1.09 -25.37
N ASP A 46 -22.90 -0.60 -26.56
CA ASP A 46 -24.19 -0.84 -27.23
C ASP A 46 -24.20 -2.15 -28.05
N ASP A 47 -23.03 -2.70 -28.37
CA ASP A 47 -22.88 -3.96 -29.12
C ASP A 47 -23.22 -5.20 -28.25
N PRO A 48 -24.31 -5.94 -28.55
CA PRO A 48 -24.72 -7.09 -27.75
C PRO A 48 -23.71 -8.25 -27.73
N LEU A 49 -22.92 -8.42 -28.79
CA LEU A 49 -21.88 -9.46 -28.85
C LEU A 49 -20.71 -9.11 -27.94
N MET A 50 -20.22 -7.86 -28.02
CA MET A 50 -19.14 -7.39 -27.15
C MET A 50 -19.56 -7.39 -25.68
N LYS A 51 -20.81 -6.99 -25.40
CA LYS A 51 -21.37 -7.05 -24.04
C LYS A 51 -21.34 -8.47 -23.48
N ARG A 52 -21.79 -9.47 -24.24
CA ARG A 52 -21.72 -10.89 -23.83
C ARG A 52 -20.29 -11.36 -23.56
N ILE A 53 -19.34 -10.96 -24.40
CA ILE A 53 -17.92 -11.31 -24.21
C ILE A 53 -17.39 -10.70 -22.90
N TYR A 54 -17.72 -9.44 -22.62
CA TYR A 54 -17.31 -8.80 -21.37
C TYR A 54 -17.95 -9.44 -20.15
N GLU A 55 -19.23 -9.79 -20.21
CA GLU A 55 -19.93 -10.54 -19.15
C GLU A 55 -19.29 -11.91 -18.90
N GLU A 56 -18.97 -12.65 -19.96
CA GLU A 56 -18.31 -13.96 -19.85
C GLU A 56 -16.91 -13.84 -19.24
N LYS A 57 -16.11 -12.85 -19.67
CA LYS A 57 -14.79 -12.59 -19.08
C LYS A 57 -14.89 -12.15 -17.63
N GLN A 58 -15.87 -11.32 -17.30
CA GLN A 58 -16.11 -10.88 -15.94
C GLN A 58 -16.44 -12.08 -15.04
N LYS A 59 -17.31 -12.99 -15.49
CA LYS A 59 -17.62 -14.24 -14.78
C LYS A 59 -16.38 -15.10 -14.56
N GLN A 60 -15.59 -15.34 -15.61
CA GLN A 60 -14.33 -16.11 -15.52
C GLN A 60 -13.36 -15.51 -14.48
N TYR A 61 -13.24 -14.20 -14.44
CA TYR A 61 -12.35 -13.52 -13.49
C TYR A 61 -12.89 -13.56 -12.06
N ARG A 62 -14.22 -13.47 -11.85
CA ARG A 62 -14.83 -13.65 -10.53
C ARG A 62 -14.59 -15.06 -9.99
N GLU A 63 -14.90 -16.08 -10.78
CA GLU A 63 -14.68 -17.49 -10.40
C GLU A 63 -13.21 -17.75 -10.08
N ARG A 64 -12.28 -17.18 -10.87
CA ARG A 64 -10.85 -17.34 -10.60
C ARG A 64 -10.40 -16.62 -9.33
N MET A 65 -10.88 -15.41 -9.10
CA MET A 65 -10.60 -14.63 -7.88
C MET A 65 -11.15 -15.35 -6.63
N GLU A 66 -12.34 -15.92 -6.71
CA GLU A 66 -12.95 -16.73 -5.64
C GLU A 66 -12.12 -17.99 -5.37
N ALA A 67 -11.74 -18.75 -6.40
CA ALA A 67 -10.89 -19.94 -6.24
C ALA A 67 -9.49 -19.61 -5.68
N LEU A 68 -8.95 -18.42 -5.98
CA LEU A 68 -7.70 -17.95 -5.40
C LEU A 68 -7.85 -17.63 -3.90
N ASN A 69 -9.01 -17.12 -3.49
CA ASN A 69 -9.33 -16.87 -2.08
C ASN A 69 -9.61 -18.17 -1.32
N GLU A 70 -10.30 -19.15 -1.92
CA GLU A 70 -10.60 -20.45 -1.29
C GLU A 70 -9.35 -21.34 -1.13
N ARG A 71 -8.44 -21.35 -2.11
CA ARG A 71 -7.16 -22.10 -2.02
C ARG A 71 -6.12 -21.46 -1.10
N VAL A 72 -6.46 -20.38 -0.40
CA VAL A 72 -5.71 -19.89 0.76
C VAL A 72 -6.15 -20.63 2.03
N TYR A 73 -7.31 -21.32 2.04
CA TYR A 73 -7.87 -22.01 3.21
C TYR A 73 -7.54 -23.51 3.31
N GLU A 74 -7.31 -24.25 2.21
CA GLU A 74 -7.12 -25.72 2.27
C GLU A 74 -5.65 -26.19 2.36
N GLY A 75 -4.67 -25.29 2.19
CA GLY A 75 -3.26 -25.66 2.08
C GLY A 75 -2.40 -25.16 3.24
N GLY A 76 -2.61 -25.72 4.43
CA GLY A 76 -1.69 -25.55 5.57
C GLY A 76 -2.06 -24.39 6.50
N VAL A 77 -2.09 -24.71 7.78
CA VAL A 77 -2.39 -23.81 8.90
C VAL A 77 -1.60 -22.51 8.81
N GLN A 78 -2.26 -21.44 8.36
CA GLN A 78 -2.03 -20.07 8.83
C GLN A 78 -3.41 -19.44 8.93
N LYS A 79 -3.85 -19.18 10.18
CA LYS A 79 -5.00 -18.31 10.47
C LYS A 79 -4.82 -17.04 9.65
N THR A 80 -5.58 -16.89 8.57
CA THR A 80 -5.95 -15.57 8.06
C THR A 80 -6.83 -14.94 9.13
N GLU A 81 -6.18 -14.31 10.12
CA GLU A 81 -6.81 -13.20 10.80
C GLU A 81 -7.27 -12.26 9.68
N LYS A 82 -8.61 -12.21 9.52
CA LYS A 82 -9.29 -11.09 8.88
C LYS A 82 -8.57 -9.85 9.36
N ILE A 83 -8.02 -9.08 8.42
CA ILE A 83 -7.62 -7.72 8.73
C ILE A 83 -8.89 -7.10 9.35
N PRO A 84 -8.88 -6.66 10.62
CA PRO A 84 -10.05 -6.07 11.22
C PRO A 84 -10.52 -4.92 10.33
N GLU A 85 -11.82 -4.69 10.27
CA GLU A 85 -12.47 -3.50 9.68
C GLU A 85 -11.77 -2.18 10.10
N ALA A 86 -10.98 -2.19 11.18
CA ALA A 86 -10.15 -1.09 11.66
C ALA A 86 -8.92 -0.75 10.79
N ALA A 87 -8.48 -1.61 9.84
CA ALA A 87 -7.29 -1.29 9.03
C ALA A 87 -7.55 -0.24 7.95
N GLU A 88 -8.82 0.00 7.58
CA GLU A 88 -9.22 1.12 6.73
C GLU A 88 -9.24 2.47 7.48
N GLU A 89 -9.06 2.46 8.82
CA GLU A 89 -9.05 3.65 9.68
C GLU A 89 -7.64 4.26 9.83
N TYR A 90 -6.57 3.52 9.50
CA TYR A 90 -5.21 4.05 9.43
C TYR A 90 -4.97 4.64 8.04
N VAL A 91 -5.07 5.95 7.94
CA VAL A 91 -5.21 6.65 6.66
C VAL A 91 -3.97 6.43 5.78
N ILE A 92 -4.17 5.66 4.71
CA ILE A 92 -3.26 5.63 3.56
C ILE A 92 -3.52 6.94 2.82
N GLU A 93 -2.86 8.01 3.24
CA GLU A 93 -2.96 9.31 2.58
C GLU A 93 -2.05 9.36 1.36
N ASN A 94 -2.49 10.06 0.32
CA ASN A 94 -1.51 10.72 -0.53
C ASN A 94 -0.83 11.75 0.38
N PRO A 95 0.50 11.68 0.58
CA PRO A 95 1.19 12.69 1.38
C PRO A 95 0.82 14.08 0.84
N PRO A 96 0.64 15.10 1.71
CA PRO A 96 0.39 16.46 1.24
C PRO A 96 1.45 16.84 0.20
N PRO A 97 1.09 17.55 -0.89
CA PRO A 97 1.96 17.79 -2.03
C PRO A 97 3.04 18.83 -1.70
N ILE A 98 3.95 18.45 -0.81
CA ILE A 98 5.04 19.26 -0.26
C ILE A 98 6.33 18.68 -0.79
N LYS A 99 7.14 19.54 -1.41
CA LYS A 99 8.46 19.17 -1.92
C LYS A 99 9.49 19.25 -0.79
N TRP A 100 10.58 18.54 -0.98
CA TRP A 100 11.73 18.61 -0.09
C TRP A 100 12.22 20.05 0.14
N ASP A 101 12.25 20.85 -0.93
CA ASP A 101 12.72 22.24 -0.89
C ASP A 101 11.72 23.21 -0.21
N ASP A 102 10.46 22.80 -0.04
CA ASP A 102 9.44 23.62 0.65
C ASP A 102 9.65 23.62 2.17
N VAL A 103 10.40 22.63 2.70
CA VAL A 103 10.74 22.57 4.13
C VAL A 103 11.88 23.52 4.41
N ILE A 104 11.68 24.57 5.21
CA ILE A 104 12.72 25.55 5.52
C ILE A 104 13.44 25.18 6.83
N GLY A 105 14.78 25.24 6.84
CA GLY A 105 15.61 24.91 8.00
C GLY A 105 15.73 23.41 8.26
N LEU A 106 15.89 23.03 9.54
CA LEU A 106 16.06 21.64 9.99
C LEU A 106 17.25 20.91 9.36
N GLU A 107 18.32 21.62 9.01
CA GLU A 107 19.46 21.07 8.25
C GLU A 107 20.05 19.79 8.83
N GLN A 108 20.14 19.69 10.16
CA GLN A 108 20.60 18.48 10.82
C GLN A 108 19.66 17.28 10.61
N ALA A 109 18.35 17.47 10.74
CA ALA A 109 17.35 16.42 10.53
C ALA A 109 17.26 16.04 9.04
N LYS A 110 17.29 17.03 8.15
CA LYS A 110 17.35 16.81 6.69
C LYS A 110 18.56 15.98 6.30
N ARG A 111 19.74 16.31 6.81
CA ARG A 111 20.96 15.55 6.57
C ARG A 111 20.85 14.11 7.06
N ALA A 112 20.36 13.91 8.28
CA ALA A 112 20.16 12.59 8.84
C ALA A 112 19.19 11.75 7.98
N ILE A 113 18.09 12.33 7.52
CA ILE A 113 17.13 11.68 6.60
C ILE A 113 17.76 11.36 5.26
N MET A 114 18.55 12.28 4.68
CA MET A 114 19.24 12.02 3.42
C MET A 114 20.16 10.80 3.54
N GLU A 115 20.98 10.76 4.58
CA GLU A 115 21.98 9.71 4.80
C GLU A 115 21.35 8.36 5.15
N SER A 116 20.22 8.36 5.86
CA SER A 116 19.58 7.12 6.37
C SER A 116 18.44 6.59 5.52
N ILE A 117 17.77 7.40 4.71
CA ILE A 117 16.61 6.99 3.90
C ILE A 117 16.84 7.24 2.42
N ILE A 118 17.11 8.49 2.03
CA ILE A 118 17.10 8.88 0.61
C ILE A 118 18.27 8.27 -0.15
N TYR A 119 19.50 8.36 0.37
CA TYR A 119 20.67 7.79 -0.29
C TYR A 119 20.62 6.26 -0.38
N PRO A 120 20.26 5.52 0.69
CA PRO A 120 20.07 4.07 0.57
C PRO A 120 19.01 3.67 -0.45
N MET A 121 17.91 4.42 -0.59
CA MET A 121 16.91 4.13 -1.62
C MET A 121 17.40 4.44 -3.04
N LYS A 122 18.15 5.54 -3.23
CA LYS A 122 18.67 5.92 -4.56
C LYS A 122 19.87 5.07 -4.99
N ARG A 123 20.69 4.59 -4.06
CA ARG A 123 21.93 3.82 -4.30
C ARG A 123 22.08 2.64 -3.32
N PRO A 124 21.18 1.66 -3.37
CA PRO A 124 21.22 0.51 -2.45
C PRO A 124 22.51 -0.31 -2.60
N ASP A 125 23.17 -0.24 -3.76
CA ASP A 125 24.46 -0.88 -4.04
C ASP A 125 25.59 -0.41 -3.11
N LEU A 126 25.49 0.81 -2.57
CA LEU A 126 26.47 1.36 -1.64
C LEU A 126 26.23 0.95 -0.18
N PHE A 127 25.11 0.29 0.12
CA PHE A 127 24.72 -0.11 1.48
C PHE A 127 24.52 -1.64 1.60
N PRO A 128 25.54 -2.46 1.27
CA PRO A 128 25.41 -3.93 1.22
C PRO A 128 25.19 -4.57 2.60
N LEU A 129 25.55 -3.88 3.67
CA LEU A 129 25.33 -4.31 5.05
C LEU A 129 23.96 -3.86 5.60
N GLY A 130 23.15 -3.20 4.76
CA GLY A 130 21.90 -2.55 5.16
C GLY A 130 22.10 -1.12 5.65
N TRP A 131 21.00 -0.48 6.03
CA TRP A 131 20.94 0.90 6.52
C TRP A 131 19.89 1.03 7.64
N PRO A 132 19.98 2.09 8.47
CA PRO A 132 18.97 2.35 9.50
C PRO A 132 17.57 2.50 8.88
N ARG A 133 16.57 1.83 9.46
CA ARG A 133 15.19 1.84 8.95
C ARG A 133 14.20 2.67 9.79
N GLY A 134 14.70 3.34 10.83
CA GLY A 134 13.88 4.12 11.75
C GLY A 134 14.54 5.45 12.10
N ILE A 135 13.74 6.51 12.17
CA ILE A 135 14.14 7.85 12.58
C ILE A 135 13.17 8.32 13.65
N LEU A 136 13.71 8.91 14.71
CA LEU A 136 12.92 9.63 15.72
C LEU A 136 13.06 11.13 15.48
N LEU A 137 11.95 11.78 15.15
CA LEU A 137 11.87 13.24 15.07
C LEU A 137 11.35 13.77 16.40
N PHE A 138 12.19 14.47 17.16
CA PHE A 138 11.81 15.08 18.43
C PHE A 138 11.99 16.59 18.40
N GLY A 139 11.16 17.30 19.16
CA GLY A 139 11.21 18.76 19.28
C GLY A 139 9.84 19.34 19.60
N PRO A 140 9.75 20.65 19.90
CA PRO A 140 8.49 21.33 20.20
C PRO A 140 7.40 21.11 19.13
N PRO A 141 6.10 21.23 19.48
CA PRO A 141 5.04 21.25 18.49
C PRO A 141 5.22 22.42 17.52
N GLY A 142 4.80 22.24 16.26
CA GLY A 142 4.92 23.28 15.22
C GLY A 142 6.28 23.38 14.51
N CYS A 143 7.28 22.57 14.85
CA CYS A 143 8.58 22.56 14.15
C CYS A 143 8.60 21.81 12.80
N GLY A 144 7.45 21.47 12.22
CA GLY A 144 7.37 20.87 10.88
C GLY A 144 7.77 19.40 10.77
N LYS A 145 7.70 18.61 11.86
CA LYS A 145 8.05 17.17 11.86
C LYS A 145 7.21 16.35 10.87
N THR A 146 5.89 16.47 10.94
CA THR A 146 4.93 15.81 10.04
C THR A 146 5.12 16.27 8.59
N MET A 147 5.36 17.57 8.38
CA MET A 147 5.65 18.15 7.05
C MET A 147 6.94 17.58 6.44
N LEU A 148 8.00 17.48 7.26
CA LEU A 148 9.27 16.90 6.84
C LEU A 148 9.09 15.43 6.44
N ALA A 149 8.34 14.64 7.22
CA ALA A 149 8.04 13.23 6.91
C ALA A 149 7.29 13.06 5.58
N ALA A 150 6.26 13.89 5.33
CA ALA A 150 5.53 13.89 4.07
C ALA A 150 6.44 14.27 2.87
N ALA A 151 7.33 15.26 3.06
CA ALA A 151 8.30 15.65 2.05
C ALA A 151 9.29 14.53 1.70
N VAL A 152 9.72 13.72 2.69
CA VAL A 152 10.55 12.52 2.44
C VAL A 152 9.80 11.55 1.52
N ALA A 153 8.52 11.28 1.82
CA ALA A 153 7.73 10.32 1.07
C ALA A 153 7.58 10.76 -0.40
N ASN A 154 7.32 12.04 -0.63
CA ASN A 154 7.26 12.61 -1.98
C ASN A 154 8.61 12.51 -2.72
N GLU A 155 9.73 12.79 -2.05
CA GLU A 155 11.07 12.78 -2.65
C GLU A 155 11.49 11.38 -3.17
N ILE A 156 10.95 10.31 -2.59
CA ILE A 156 11.27 8.92 -2.99
C ILE A 156 10.09 8.18 -3.64
N ASP A 157 8.98 8.87 -3.96
CA ASP A 157 7.73 8.28 -4.48
C ASP A 157 7.24 7.09 -3.62
N ALA A 158 7.29 7.25 -2.30
CA ALA A 158 6.85 6.24 -1.35
C ALA A 158 5.35 6.33 -1.07
N VAL A 159 4.76 5.18 -0.75
CA VAL A 159 3.48 5.12 -0.04
C VAL A 159 3.69 5.71 1.35
N PHE A 160 2.91 6.74 1.69
CA PHE A 160 2.92 7.36 3.01
C PHE A 160 1.78 6.81 3.85
N MET A 161 2.11 6.08 4.91
CA MET A 161 1.14 5.58 5.89
C MET A 161 1.23 6.46 7.13
N HIS A 162 0.25 7.36 7.30
CA HIS A 162 0.15 8.21 8.49
C HIS A 162 -0.61 7.47 9.59
N VAL A 163 0.04 7.27 10.73
CA VAL A 163 -0.51 6.53 11.86
C VAL A 163 -0.46 7.40 13.10
N ASP A 164 -1.61 7.71 13.66
CA ASP A 164 -1.72 8.33 14.98
C ASP A 164 -1.52 7.25 16.05
N ALA A 165 -0.49 7.41 16.89
CA ALA A 165 -0.15 6.46 17.95
C ALA A 165 -1.30 6.23 18.94
N SER A 166 -2.15 7.23 19.18
CA SER A 166 -3.31 7.13 20.07
C SER A 166 -4.39 6.19 19.54
N LEU A 167 -4.54 6.08 18.21
CA LEU A 167 -5.49 5.16 17.57
C LEU A 167 -5.04 3.70 17.63
N ILE A 168 -3.72 3.47 17.65
CA ILE A 168 -3.16 2.11 17.79
C ILE A 168 -3.50 1.53 19.16
N MET A 169 -3.45 2.36 20.21
CA MET A 169 -3.68 1.98 21.60
C MET A 169 -5.18 1.97 21.93
N SER A 170 -5.88 0.89 21.61
CA SER A 170 -7.26 0.72 22.11
C SER A 170 -7.25 0.39 23.61
N LYS A 171 -8.36 0.69 24.30
CA LYS A 171 -8.53 0.38 25.75
C LYS A 171 -8.59 -1.12 26.08
N TRP A 172 -8.55 -2.00 25.08
CA TRP A 172 -8.73 -3.44 25.23
C TRP A 172 -7.41 -4.20 25.01
N LEU A 173 -6.95 -4.95 26.03
CA LEU A 173 -5.74 -5.76 25.95
C LEU A 173 -5.78 -6.72 24.74
N GLY A 174 -4.74 -6.68 23.89
CA GLY A 174 -4.58 -7.60 22.76
C GLY A 174 -5.03 -7.06 21.39
N GLU A 175 -5.68 -5.89 21.33
CA GLU A 175 -6.05 -5.24 20.07
C GLU A 175 -4.92 -4.38 19.52
N SER A 176 -4.13 -3.73 20.39
CA SER A 176 -2.99 -2.90 19.98
C SER A 176 -1.94 -3.69 19.19
N GLU A 177 -1.59 -4.91 19.61
CA GLU A 177 -0.64 -5.74 18.86
C GLU A 177 -1.19 -6.16 17.48
N LYS A 178 -2.51 -6.41 17.39
CA LYS A 178 -3.16 -6.73 16.12
C LYS A 178 -3.13 -5.53 15.18
N ASN A 179 -3.37 -4.32 15.69
CA ASN A 179 -3.31 -3.08 14.92
C ASN A 179 -1.90 -2.81 14.39
N VAL A 180 -0.88 -2.92 15.25
CA VAL A 180 0.53 -2.80 14.82
C VAL A 180 0.85 -3.87 13.76
N SER A 181 0.48 -5.13 14.01
CA SER A 181 0.70 -6.22 13.06
C SER A 181 0.03 -5.96 11.70
N ALA A 182 -1.20 -5.43 11.71
CA ALA A 182 -1.93 -5.06 10.51
C ALA A 182 -1.24 -3.93 9.72
N ILE A 183 -0.81 -2.85 10.39
CA ILE A 183 -0.07 -1.73 9.76
C ILE A 183 1.17 -2.25 9.03
N PHE A 184 2.02 -3.03 9.71
CA PHE A 184 3.22 -3.58 9.09
C PHE A 184 2.93 -4.62 8.01
N LYS A 185 1.81 -5.35 8.12
CA LYS A 185 1.38 -6.29 7.07
C LYS A 185 0.98 -5.53 5.81
N THR A 186 0.18 -4.48 5.92
CA THR A 186 -0.21 -3.61 4.80
C THR A 186 1.03 -2.96 4.16
N ALA A 187 1.97 -2.45 4.96
CA ALA A 187 3.22 -1.90 4.44
C ALA A 187 4.03 -2.92 3.62
N ARG A 188 4.13 -4.17 4.09
CA ARG A 188 4.80 -5.26 3.35
C ARG A 188 4.08 -5.62 2.04
N GLU A 189 2.75 -5.51 1.99
CA GLU A 189 1.98 -5.75 0.78
C GLU A 189 2.27 -4.68 -0.29
N TYR A 190 2.37 -3.40 0.09
CA TYR A 190 2.81 -2.33 -0.82
C TYR A 190 4.27 -2.50 -1.26
N GLU A 191 5.17 -2.85 -0.33
CA GLU A 191 6.57 -3.11 -0.65
C GLU A 191 6.74 -4.25 -1.65
N SER A 192 5.97 -5.34 -1.49
CA SER A 192 5.94 -6.46 -2.44
C SER A 192 5.47 -6.08 -3.84
N SER A 193 4.73 -4.98 -3.98
CA SER A 193 4.33 -4.41 -5.28
C SER A 193 5.42 -3.54 -5.94
N GLY A 194 6.59 -3.42 -5.30
CA GLY A 194 7.72 -2.64 -5.78
C GLY A 194 7.70 -1.16 -5.41
N LYS A 195 6.83 -0.77 -4.46
CA LYS A 195 6.75 0.62 -3.97
C LYS A 195 7.42 0.77 -2.61
N PRO A 196 8.30 1.77 -2.40
CA PRO A 196 8.81 2.09 -1.07
C PRO A 196 7.67 2.51 -0.14
N VAL A 197 7.81 2.28 1.16
CA VAL A 197 6.78 2.63 2.16
C VAL A 197 7.42 3.38 3.32
N ILE A 198 6.84 4.51 3.68
CA ILE A 198 7.15 5.24 4.92
C ILE A 198 5.95 5.11 5.85
N ILE A 199 6.18 4.50 7.01
CA ILE A 199 5.23 4.50 8.12
C ILE A 199 5.61 5.66 9.04
N PHE A 200 4.76 6.67 9.11
CA PHE A 200 4.93 7.79 10.01
C PHE A 200 4.01 7.62 11.21
N ILE A 201 4.60 7.50 12.40
CA ILE A 201 3.87 7.37 13.66
C ILE A 201 3.91 8.75 14.34
N ASP A 202 2.79 9.46 14.33
CA ASP A 202 2.67 10.75 15.03
C ASP A 202 2.25 10.54 16.49
N GLU A 203 2.55 11.52 17.34
CA GLU A 203 2.20 11.54 18.76
C GLU A 203 2.65 10.29 19.55
N VAL A 204 3.81 9.73 19.22
CA VAL A 204 4.33 8.49 19.85
C VAL A 204 4.47 8.61 21.38
N ASP A 205 4.55 9.83 21.91
CA ASP A 205 4.54 10.11 23.35
C ASP A 205 3.19 9.79 24.02
N SER A 206 2.12 9.59 23.25
CA SER A 206 0.84 9.08 23.72
C SER A 206 0.86 7.59 24.09
N LEU A 207 1.91 6.86 23.72
CA LEU A 207 2.09 5.44 24.08
C LEU A 207 2.60 5.36 25.53
N THR A 208 1.69 5.34 26.51
CA THR A 208 2.02 5.20 27.94
C THR A 208 1.34 4.00 28.60
#